data_AF-A0A954CLT9-F1
#
_entry.id   AF-A0A954CLT9-F1
#
_cell.length_a   1.000
_cell.length_b   1.000
_cell.length_c   1.000
_cell.angle_alpha   90.00
_cell.angle_beta   90.00
_cell.angle_gamma   90.00
#
_symmetry.space_group_name_H-M   'P 1'
#
loop_
_entity.id
_entity.type
_entity.pdbx_description
1 polymer ?
#
loop_
_entity_poly.entity_id
_entity_poly.type
_entity_poly.pdbx_seq_one_letter_code
_entity_poly.pdbx_strand_id
1 'polypeptide(L)'
;MIRLLTCLALSAPLIGQSEAPQNDLEVHEWGTFTSMVGADGTVLEGLQHEEELLPDFVHELTDLSEINGGGGRVLKFPATRVTQKMETPVIYFHTGTAQTVSVDVRFPQGLLTQFYPIPFLVAPALDEQLRTPVDLSQVDDAFLRWNVDLIPRDHAAPSEIPTCDPDDPWSFARQVNCAFVRTSDPEGVQRAIEAEHYLFYRGLARFGLPFGLEAGTDGTGTFRNECVHAVPFAAVLDMNDDGGRFLELGAVGAQSNARFDFDGAHRESDRARIAAALGARVFEALLDQGLFED
;
A
#
# COMPACT_ATOMS: atom_id res chain seq x y z
N MET A 1 -22.22 46.97 17.92
CA MET A 1 -21.48 45.70 18.11
C MET A 1 -20.92 45.32 16.75
N ILE A 2 -19.61 45.44 16.58
CA ILE A 2 -18.90 45.49 15.29
C ILE A 2 -18.70 44.06 14.76
N ARG A 3 -19.20 43.77 13.55
CA ARG A 3 -18.88 42.57 12.78
C ARG A 3 -17.77 42.94 11.80
N LEU A 4 -16.58 42.35 11.98
CA LEU A 4 -15.47 42.48 11.06
C LEU A 4 -15.52 41.29 10.07
N LEU A 5 -15.72 41.60 8.79
CA LEU A 5 -15.62 40.65 7.67
C LEU A 5 -14.22 40.86 7.08
N THR A 6 -13.36 39.85 7.13
CA THR A 6 -12.00 39.93 6.54
C THR A 6 -12.00 39.18 5.22
N CYS A 7 -12.04 39.91 4.10
CA CYS A 7 -11.70 39.40 2.78
C CYS A 7 -10.22 39.70 2.51
N LEU A 8 -9.40 38.67 2.35
CA LEU A 8 -8.01 38.80 1.90
C LEU A 8 -7.99 38.54 0.39
N ALA A 9 -7.78 39.58 -0.41
CA ALA A 9 -7.49 39.45 -1.84
C ALA A 9 -5.98 39.59 -2.03
N LEU A 10 -5.28 38.48 -2.33
CA LEU A 10 -3.92 38.56 -2.84
C LEU A 10 -3.98 38.74 -4.36
N SER A 11 -3.51 39.88 -4.84
CA SER A 11 -3.14 40.07 -6.24
C SER A 11 -1.66 39.73 -6.37
N ALA A 12 -1.34 38.64 -7.07
CA ALA A 12 0.03 38.35 -7.48
C ALA A 12 0.28 38.97 -8.86
N PRO A 13 1.42 39.64 -9.09
CA PRO A 13 1.78 40.12 -10.41
C PRO A 13 2.03 38.91 -11.34
N LEU A 14 1.55 38.99 -12.59
CA LEU A 14 1.93 38.05 -13.65
C LEU A 14 3.44 38.20 -13.91
N ILE A 15 4.24 37.39 -13.22
CA ILE A 15 5.56 36.99 -13.69
C ILE A 15 5.29 35.83 -14.64
N GLY A 16 5.72 35.97 -15.89
CA GLY A 16 5.53 34.95 -16.92
C GLY A 16 5.98 33.59 -16.40
N GLN A 17 5.02 32.68 -16.26
CA GLN A 17 5.32 31.28 -16.04
C GLN A 17 6.01 30.80 -17.32
N SER A 18 7.32 30.56 -17.23
CA SER A 18 7.93 29.57 -18.10
C SER A 18 7.18 28.28 -17.78
N GLU A 19 6.37 27.78 -18.71
CA GLU A 19 5.86 26.40 -18.62
C GLU A 19 7.08 25.52 -18.42
N ALA A 20 7.18 24.92 -17.22
CA ALA A 20 8.03 23.75 -17.06
C ALA A 20 7.54 22.74 -18.11
N PRO A 21 8.44 22.01 -18.80
CA PRO A 21 8.01 20.97 -19.72
C PRO A 21 7.03 20.08 -18.97
N GLN A 22 5.82 19.98 -19.49
CA GLN A 22 4.76 19.18 -18.92
C GLN A 22 5.26 17.74 -18.92
N ASN A 23 5.73 17.26 -17.77
CA ASN A 23 6.23 15.91 -17.64
C ASN A 23 5.02 15.00 -17.79
N ASP A 24 4.97 14.24 -18.89
CA ASP A 24 3.93 13.25 -19.22
C ASP A 24 4.05 12.01 -18.33
N LEU A 25 4.42 12.19 -17.07
CA LEU A 25 4.60 11.11 -16.11
C LEU A 25 3.55 11.23 -15.02
N GLU A 26 2.64 10.27 -15.02
CA GLU A 26 1.68 10.05 -13.95
C GLU A 26 2.06 8.76 -13.20
N VAL A 27 1.93 8.78 -11.88
CA VAL A 27 2.38 7.69 -11.00
C VAL A 27 1.25 7.33 -10.07
N HIS A 28 0.89 6.06 -10.02
CA HIS A 28 -0.10 5.55 -9.08
C HIS A 28 0.50 4.55 -8.12
N GLU A 29 0.25 4.76 -6.83
CA GLU A 29 0.53 3.80 -5.78
C GLU A 29 -0.79 3.24 -5.27
N TRP A 30 -0.92 1.90 -5.26
CA TRP A 30 -2.09 1.21 -4.72
C TRP A 30 -1.64 0.15 -3.75
N GLY A 31 -2.24 0.10 -2.57
CA GLY A 31 -1.96 -0.92 -1.58
C GLY A 31 -2.93 -0.84 -0.41
N THR A 32 -2.80 -1.80 0.51
CA THR A 32 -3.64 -1.89 1.69
C THR A 32 -2.79 -1.89 2.96
N PHE A 33 -3.33 -1.25 3.99
CA PHE A 33 -2.90 -1.46 5.36
C PHE A 33 -3.95 -2.26 6.10
N THR A 34 -3.52 -3.36 6.70
CA THR A 34 -4.33 -4.20 7.58
C THR A 34 -3.99 -3.89 9.03
N SER A 35 -5.03 -3.76 9.84
CA SER A 35 -4.95 -3.57 11.29
C SER A 35 -5.91 -4.51 12.00
N MET A 36 -5.58 -4.87 13.23
CA MET A 36 -6.46 -5.66 14.09
C MET A 36 -6.80 -4.84 15.33
N VAL A 37 -8.09 -4.72 15.64
CA VAL A 37 -8.60 -4.00 16.81
C VAL A 37 -9.61 -4.86 17.56
N GLY A 38 -9.60 -4.77 18.89
CA GLY A 38 -10.64 -5.33 19.74
C GLY A 38 -11.97 -4.61 19.55
N ALA A 39 -13.05 -5.21 20.05
CA ALA A 39 -14.39 -4.62 20.00
C ALA A 39 -14.49 -3.27 20.74
N ASP A 40 -13.58 -3.03 21.70
CA ASP A 40 -13.42 -1.78 22.44
C ASP A 40 -12.52 -0.76 21.74
N GLY A 41 -12.04 -1.06 20.53
CA GLY A 41 -11.12 -0.22 19.77
C GLY A 41 -9.65 -0.35 20.17
N THR A 42 -9.30 -1.26 21.09
CA THR A 42 -7.89 -1.49 21.46
C THR A 42 -7.14 -2.12 20.28
N VAL A 43 -6.08 -1.47 19.80
CA VAL A 43 -5.21 -2.04 18.76
C VAL A 43 -4.51 -3.29 19.28
N LEU A 44 -4.53 -4.36 18.48
CA LEU A 44 -3.96 -5.66 18.80
C LEU A 44 -2.72 -5.95 17.95
N GLU A 45 -1.78 -6.70 18.54
CA GLU A 45 -0.63 -7.24 17.82
C GLU A 45 -0.98 -8.61 17.18
N GLY A 46 -0.17 -9.06 16.21
CA GLY A 46 -0.24 -10.44 15.69
C GLY A 46 -0.28 -10.57 14.16
N LEU A 47 -0.28 -9.45 13.45
CA LEU A 47 -0.42 -9.39 11.99
C LEU A 47 0.84 -9.84 11.21
N GLN A 48 1.95 -10.17 11.87
CA GLN A 48 3.21 -10.56 11.21
C GLN A 48 3.17 -11.93 10.49
N HIS A 49 2.07 -12.67 10.58
CA HIS A 49 1.96 -13.97 9.93
C HIS A 49 1.59 -13.79 8.45
N GLU A 50 2.33 -14.49 7.59
CA GLU A 50 2.05 -14.57 6.17
C GLU A 50 1.12 -15.75 5.90
N GLU A 51 0.06 -15.50 5.13
CA GLU A 51 -0.96 -16.50 4.78
C GLU A 51 -0.82 -16.97 3.31
N GLU A 52 -0.14 -16.19 2.47
CA GLU A 52 0.06 -16.46 1.04
C GLU A 52 1.54 -16.59 0.71
N LEU A 53 1.87 -17.53 -0.19
CA LEU A 53 3.22 -17.70 -0.72
C LEU A 53 3.51 -16.62 -1.74
N LEU A 54 4.67 -15.97 -1.61
CA LEU A 54 5.17 -15.04 -2.62
C LEU A 54 5.76 -15.77 -3.83
N PRO A 55 5.73 -15.16 -5.03
CA PRO A 55 6.53 -15.63 -6.15
C PRO A 55 8.02 -15.70 -5.80
N ASP A 56 8.72 -16.71 -6.32
CA ASP A 56 10.13 -16.99 -5.99
C ASP A 56 11.13 -15.89 -6.40
N PHE A 57 10.71 -14.95 -7.26
CA PHE A 57 11.55 -13.83 -7.68
C PHE A 57 11.49 -12.63 -6.73
N VAL A 58 10.55 -12.62 -5.77
CA VAL A 58 10.43 -11.52 -4.81
C VAL A 58 11.59 -11.58 -3.82
N HIS A 59 12.25 -10.44 -3.61
CA HIS A 59 13.34 -10.35 -2.65
C HIS A 59 12.79 -10.18 -1.24
N GLU A 60 13.37 -10.92 -0.30
CA GLU A 60 13.14 -10.73 1.12
C GLU A 60 14.30 -9.95 1.73
N LEU A 61 13.99 -9.08 2.70
CA LEU A 61 14.99 -8.28 3.40
C LEU A 61 16.01 -9.17 4.14
N THR A 62 15.59 -10.35 4.59
CA THR A 62 16.47 -11.39 5.16
C THR A 62 17.41 -11.98 4.12
N ASP A 63 16.95 -12.21 2.89
CA ASP A 63 17.77 -12.76 1.80
C ASP A 63 18.85 -11.77 1.35
N LEU A 64 18.59 -10.46 1.45
CA LEU A 64 19.60 -9.44 1.19
C LEU A 64 20.72 -9.42 2.25
N SER A 65 20.47 -9.89 3.47
CA SER A 65 21.55 -10.08 4.46
C SER A 65 22.57 -11.13 3.99
N GLU A 66 22.13 -12.06 3.13
CA GLU A 66 22.95 -13.17 2.61
C GLU A 66 23.84 -12.76 1.45
N ILE A 67 23.44 -11.73 0.69
CA ILE A 67 24.32 -11.04 -0.28
C ILE A 67 25.52 -10.40 0.45
N ASN A 68 25.37 -10.09 1.74
CA ASN A 68 26.46 -9.68 2.64
C ASN A 68 27.05 -10.83 3.49
N GLY A 69 26.66 -12.09 3.24
CA GLY A 69 27.31 -13.30 3.74
C GLY A 69 26.49 -14.13 4.75
N GLY A 70 25.70 -15.09 4.23
CA GLY A 70 25.24 -16.27 5.00
C GLY A 70 23.85 -16.78 4.60
N GLY A 71 23.79 -17.95 3.96
CA GLY A 71 22.61 -18.44 3.22
C GLY A 71 21.48 -19.14 3.99
N GLY A 72 20.25 -19.03 3.47
CA GLY A 72 18.99 -19.68 3.89
C GLY A 72 17.73 -18.78 3.85
N ARG A 73 16.88 -18.93 2.81
CA ARG A 73 15.53 -18.31 2.70
C ARG A 73 14.72 -18.44 4.00
N VAL A 74 14.40 -17.32 4.64
CA VAL A 74 13.60 -17.27 5.86
C VAL A 74 12.13 -17.03 5.49
N LEU A 75 11.36 -18.11 5.31
CA LEU A 75 9.94 -18.08 4.92
C LEU A 75 8.98 -17.26 5.83
N LYS A 76 9.47 -16.63 6.91
CA LYS A 76 8.71 -15.78 7.82
C LYS A 76 9.61 -14.71 8.40
N PHE A 77 9.40 -13.45 8.04
CA PHE A 77 10.15 -12.34 8.65
C PHE A 77 9.87 -12.31 10.17
N PRO A 78 10.85 -12.60 11.04
CA PRO A 78 10.58 -12.72 12.46
C PRO A 78 10.49 -11.33 13.07
N ALA A 79 9.27 -10.81 13.26
CA ALA A 79 9.03 -9.50 13.88
C ALA A 79 8.11 -9.59 15.11
N THR A 80 8.27 -8.63 16.03
CA THR A 80 7.43 -8.44 17.22
C THR A 80 6.91 -7.01 17.30
N ARG A 81 5.85 -6.78 18.08
CA ARG A 81 5.18 -5.47 18.23
C ARG A 81 4.60 -4.93 16.91
N VAL A 82 4.10 -5.85 16.08
CA VAL A 82 3.49 -5.54 14.80
C VAL A 82 2.00 -5.26 14.99
N THR A 83 1.58 -4.03 14.71
CA THR A 83 0.16 -3.63 14.74
C THR A 83 -0.38 -3.27 13.36
N GLN A 84 0.51 -3.11 12.39
CA GLN A 84 0.19 -2.72 11.01
C GLN A 84 0.88 -3.67 10.05
N LYS A 85 0.14 -4.14 9.04
CA LYS A 85 0.71 -4.90 7.92
C LYS A 85 0.34 -4.20 6.62
N MET A 86 1.35 -3.83 5.86
CA MET A 86 1.22 -3.33 4.50
C MET A 86 1.35 -4.54 3.58
N GLU A 87 0.27 -4.96 2.91
CA GLU A 87 0.22 -6.27 2.25
C GLU A 87 0.80 -6.25 0.83
N THR A 88 0.32 -5.36 -0.04
CA THR A 88 0.69 -5.40 -1.47
C THR A 88 0.68 -4.01 -2.14
N PRO A 89 1.44 -3.01 -1.65
CA PRO A 89 1.60 -1.80 -2.40
C PRO A 89 2.40 -2.04 -3.69
N VAL A 90 1.84 -1.53 -4.79
CA VAL A 90 2.45 -1.50 -6.11
C VAL A 90 2.45 -0.08 -6.64
N ILE A 91 3.53 0.31 -7.34
CA ILE A 91 3.65 1.59 -8.03
C ILE A 91 3.66 1.36 -9.55
N TYR A 92 2.68 1.95 -10.24
CA TYR A 92 2.59 2.01 -11.69
C TYR A 92 3.06 3.36 -12.22
N PHE A 93 3.64 3.35 -13.41
CA PHE A 93 4.09 4.56 -14.12
C PHE A 93 3.35 4.66 -15.46
N HIS A 94 2.69 5.77 -15.71
CA HIS A 94 1.99 6.07 -16.96
C HIS A 94 2.75 7.17 -17.68
N THR A 95 3.33 6.84 -18.84
CA THR A 95 4.11 7.77 -19.66
C THR A 95 4.18 7.26 -21.10
N GLY A 96 4.00 8.16 -22.08
CA GLY A 96 4.29 7.88 -23.49
C GLY A 96 5.76 8.05 -23.86
N THR A 97 6.58 8.55 -22.94
CA THR A 97 7.99 8.87 -23.17
C THR A 97 8.90 7.96 -22.36
N ALA A 98 9.89 7.36 -23.03
CA ALA A 98 10.96 6.62 -22.35
C ALA A 98 11.84 7.59 -21.54
N GLN A 99 11.99 7.33 -20.25
CA GLN A 99 12.71 8.20 -19.32
C GLN A 99 13.22 7.41 -18.12
N THR A 100 14.29 7.88 -17.48
CA THR A 100 14.80 7.31 -16.23
C THR A 100 14.28 8.11 -15.06
N VAL A 101 13.79 7.44 -14.02
CA VAL A 101 13.29 8.06 -12.80
C VAL A 101 13.95 7.48 -11.56
N SER A 102 14.08 8.31 -10.53
CA SER A 102 14.49 7.88 -9.20
C SER A 102 13.26 7.81 -8.30
N VAL A 103 13.10 6.69 -7.60
CA VAL A 103 11.98 6.44 -6.70
C VAL A 103 12.51 6.25 -5.28
N ASP A 104 11.93 6.97 -4.31
CA ASP A 104 12.22 6.84 -2.88
C ASP A 104 10.91 6.52 -2.16
N VAL A 105 10.84 5.32 -1.59
CA VAL A 105 9.76 4.89 -0.71
C VAL A 105 10.27 4.94 0.71
N ARG A 106 9.56 5.65 1.59
CA ARG A 106 9.86 5.75 3.01
C ARG A 106 8.71 5.18 3.83
N PHE A 107 9.03 4.39 4.84
CA PHE A 107 8.04 3.79 5.74
C PHE A 107 8.37 4.07 7.21
N PRO A 108 7.97 5.24 7.73
CA PRO A 108 8.25 5.63 9.11
C PRO A 108 7.58 4.68 10.11
N GLN A 109 8.28 4.35 11.20
CA GLN A 109 7.83 3.40 12.22
C GLN A 109 7.44 2.03 11.64
N GLY A 110 8.08 1.66 10.53
CA GLY A 110 7.86 0.44 9.82
C GLY A 110 9.15 -0.13 9.24
N LEU A 111 9.03 -1.32 8.68
CA LEU A 111 10.11 -2.06 8.04
C LEU A 111 9.61 -2.61 6.72
N LEU A 112 10.39 -2.39 5.66
CA LEU A 112 10.09 -2.87 4.31
C LEU A 112 10.73 -4.25 4.14
N THR A 113 9.90 -5.29 4.23
CA THR A 113 10.36 -6.68 4.41
C THR A 113 10.49 -7.44 3.10
N GLN A 114 9.71 -7.09 2.07
CA GLN A 114 9.83 -7.68 0.75
C GLN A 114 9.63 -6.63 -0.34
N PHE A 115 10.26 -6.85 -1.50
CA PHE A 115 10.20 -5.94 -2.64
C PHE A 115 10.66 -6.60 -3.93
N TYR A 116 10.20 -6.05 -5.06
CA TYR A 116 10.68 -6.40 -6.39
C TYR A 116 10.35 -5.26 -7.36
N PRO A 117 11.22 -4.92 -8.32
CA PRO A 117 12.62 -5.33 -8.49
C PRO A 117 13.54 -4.95 -7.31
N ILE A 118 14.79 -5.40 -7.32
CA ILE A 118 15.79 -5.10 -6.30
C ILE A 118 16.13 -3.59 -6.27
N PRO A 119 15.92 -2.89 -5.14
CA PRO A 119 16.34 -1.51 -4.97
C PRO A 119 17.86 -1.38 -4.87
N PHE A 120 18.40 -0.25 -5.33
CA PHE A 120 19.84 0.01 -5.17
C PHE A 120 20.21 0.39 -3.73
N LEU A 121 19.25 0.85 -2.93
CA LEU A 121 19.40 1.13 -1.51
C LEU A 121 18.21 0.55 -0.74
N VAL A 122 18.53 -0.17 0.31
CA VAL A 122 17.57 -0.70 1.30
C VAL A 122 18.07 -0.29 2.68
N ALA A 123 17.19 0.33 3.47
CA ALA A 123 17.49 0.74 4.83
C ALA A 123 16.32 0.42 5.77
N PRO A 124 16.57 0.02 7.03
CA PRO A 124 17.89 -0.25 7.61
C PRO A 124 18.56 -1.50 7.00
N ALA A 125 19.89 -1.51 6.96
CA ALA A 125 20.63 -2.75 6.70
C ALA A 125 20.45 -3.69 7.90
N LEU A 126 20.15 -4.96 7.64
CA LEU A 126 19.88 -5.96 8.67
C LEU A 126 21.14 -6.73 9.15
N ASP A 127 22.34 -6.15 9.01
CA ASP A 127 23.60 -6.89 9.09
C ASP A 127 24.10 -7.21 10.52
N GLU A 128 23.69 -6.48 11.57
CA GLU A 128 24.21 -6.73 12.94
C GLU A 128 23.18 -7.18 13.99
N GLN A 129 21.87 -7.07 13.73
CA GLN A 129 20.83 -7.23 14.78
C GLN A 129 20.08 -8.58 14.82
N LEU A 130 20.29 -9.50 13.88
CA LEU A 130 19.33 -10.60 13.66
C LEU A 130 19.83 -12.02 13.98
N ARG A 131 19.97 -12.31 15.28
CA ARG A 131 19.79 -13.69 15.80
C ARG A 131 18.50 -13.87 16.62
N THR A 132 17.63 -12.87 16.60
CA THR A 132 16.36 -12.79 17.35
C THR A 132 15.32 -12.04 16.53
N PRO A 133 14.00 -12.19 16.79
CA PRO A 133 12.98 -11.41 16.09
C PRO A 133 13.26 -9.91 16.14
N VAL A 134 13.07 -9.20 15.02
CA VAL A 134 13.14 -7.73 14.95
C VAL A 134 12.06 -7.15 15.85
N ASP A 135 12.49 -6.29 16.75
CA ASP A 135 11.60 -5.48 17.57
C ASP A 135 11.23 -4.20 16.80
N LEU A 136 10.01 -4.14 16.24
CA LEU A 136 9.57 -2.93 15.51
C LEU A 136 9.52 -1.69 16.39
N SER A 137 9.51 -1.82 17.73
CA SER A 137 9.64 -0.65 18.60
C SER A 137 10.96 0.09 18.47
N GLN A 138 11.99 -0.58 17.94
CA GLN A 138 13.33 -0.05 17.70
C GLN A 138 13.56 0.38 16.25
N VAL A 139 12.56 0.24 15.38
CA VAL A 139 12.64 0.67 13.99
C VAL A 139 11.94 2.02 13.85
N ASP A 140 12.74 3.07 13.66
CA ASP A 140 12.22 4.43 13.48
C ASP A 140 11.79 4.69 12.03
N ASP A 141 12.48 4.08 11.06
CA ASP A 141 12.33 4.40 9.65
C ASP A 141 12.87 3.29 8.76
N ALA A 142 12.28 3.16 7.57
CA ALA A 142 12.76 2.28 6.52
C ALA A 142 12.64 2.95 5.15
N PHE A 143 13.53 2.60 4.23
CA PHE A 143 13.58 3.17 2.89
C PHE A 143 13.96 2.15 1.83
N LEU A 144 13.36 2.27 0.66
CA LEU A 144 13.79 1.62 -0.58
C LEU A 144 14.04 2.69 -1.63
N ARG A 145 15.15 2.58 -2.37
CA ARG A 145 15.41 3.45 -3.52
C ARG A 145 15.75 2.69 -4.79
N TRP A 146 15.13 3.13 -5.87
CA TRP A 146 15.39 2.64 -7.22
C TRP A 146 15.80 3.76 -8.14
N ASN A 147 16.61 3.41 -9.13
CA ASN A 147 16.65 4.10 -10.41
C ASN A 147 16.07 3.10 -11.41
N VAL A 148 15.06 3.53 -12.16
CA VAL A 148 14.42 2.68 -13.17
C VAL A 148 14.31 3.41 -14.47
N ASP A 149 14.55 2.67 -15.55
CA ASP A 149 14.20 3.07 -16.89
C ASP A 149 12.75 2.70 -17.14
N LEU A 150 11.93 3.71 -17.44
CA LEU A 150 10.53 3.55 -17.84
C LEU A 150 10.48 3.28 -19.34
N ILE A 151 9.88 2.16 -19.71
CA ILE A 151 9.72 1.72 -21.10
C ILE A 151 8.23 1.81 -21.44
N PRO A 152 7.82 2.74 -22.34
CA PRO A 152 6.42 2.92 -22.71
C PRO A 152 5.75 1.61 -23.14
N ARG A 153 4.45 1.49 -22.85
CA ARG A 153 3.72 0.22 -23.02
C ARG A 153 3.60 -0.24 -24.48
N ASP A 154 3.76 0.66 -25.44
CA ASP A 154 3.77 0.36 -26.88
C ASP A 154 5.12 -0.19 -27.38
N HIS A 155 6.15 -0.24 -26.52
CA HIS A 155 7.41 -0.92 -26.79
C HIS A 155 7.37 -2.41 -26.42
N ALA A 156 8.35 -3.17 -26.89
CA ALA A 156 8.50 -4.57 -26.51
C ALA A 156 8.75 -4.69 -25.00
N ALA A 157 8.03 -5.62 -24.35
CA ALA A 157 8.23 -5.95 -22.95
C ALA A 157 9.68 -6.43 -22.70
N PRO A 158 10.34 -5.98 -21.62
CA PRO A 158 11.64 -6.49 -21.22
C PRO A 158 11.64 -8.01 -21.05
N SER A 159 12.70 -8.66 -21.53
CA SER A 159 12.88 -10.12 -21.40
C SER A 159 13.14 -10.57 -19.97
N GLU A 160 13.52 -9.65 -19.10
CA GLU A 160 13.85 -9.84 -17.69
C GLU A 160 12.61 -9.99 -16.80
N ILE A 161 11.41 -9.68 -17.31
CA ILE A 161 10.16 -9.83 -16.55
C ILE A 161 9.94 -11.31 -16.22
N PRO A 162 9.78 -11.68 -14.93
CA PRO A 162 9.64 -13.06 -14.54
C PRO A 162 8.27 -13.63 -14.96
N THR A 163 8.24 -14.90 -15.35
CA THR A 163 6.99 -15.60 -15.62
C THR A 163 6.21 -15.84 -14.33
N CYS A 164 4.90 -15.65 -14.37
CA CYS A 164 3.98 -15.94 -13.27
C CYS A 164 2.80 -16.76 -13.81
N ASP A 165 2.15 -17.56 -12.96
CA ASP A 165 0.94 -18.28 -13.37
C ASP A 165 -0.17 -17.26 -13.70
N PRO A 166 -0.87 -17.38 -14.85
CA PRO A 166 -1.93 -16.42 -15.23
C PRO A 166 -3.04 -16.25 -14.19
N ASP A 167 -3.29 -17.26 -13.36
CA ASP A 167 -4.31 -17.24 -12.30
C ASP A 167 -3.74 -16.81 -10.93
N ASP A 168 -2.45 -16.50 -10.85
CA ASP A 168 -1.81 -15.94 -9.65
C ASP A 168 -2.24 -14.47 -9.46
N PRO A 169 -2.55 -14.02 -8.22
CA PRO A 169 -2.78 -12.62 -7.91
C PRO A 169 -1.74 -11.65 -8.49
N TRP A 170 -0.48 -12.07 -8.61
CA TRP A 170 0.58 -11.27 -9.23
C TRP A 170 0.33 -10.98 -10.72
N SER A 171 -0.24 -11.94 -11.44
CA SER A 171 -0.60 -11.75 -12.85
C SER A 171 -1.73 -10.76 -13.01
N PHE A 172 -2.64 -10.63 -12.05
CA PHE A 172 -3.70 -9.61 -12.08
C PHE A 172 -3.14 -8.19 -11.92
N ALA A 173 -2.12 -7.99 -11.08
CA ALA A 173 -1.44 -6.70 -10.94
C ALA A 173 -0.73 -6.26 -12.25
N ARG A 174 -0.41 -7.18 -13.16
CA ARG A 174 0.19 -6.85 -14.47
C ARG A 174 -0.85 -6.41 -15.51
N GLN A 175 -2.13 -6.53 -15.23
CA GLN A 175 -3.23 -6.16 -16.14
C GLN A 175 -3.53 -4.65 -16.11
N VAL A 176 -2.50 -3.83 -15.90
CA VAL A 176 -2.59 -2.37 -15.91
C VAL A 176 -1.90 -1.81 -17.14
N ASN A 177 -2.49 -0.81 -17.82
CA ASN A 177 -1.89 -0.15 -18.96
C ASN A 177 -0.85 0.90 -18.51
N CYS A 178 0.29 0.39 -18.07
CA CYS A 178 1.42 1.15 -17.56
C CYS A 178 2.70 0.85 -18.35
N ALA A 179 3.67 1.76 -18.25
CA ALA A 179 5.04 1.56 -18.71
C ALA A 179 5.71 0.45 -17.90
N PHE A 180 6.59 -0.32 -18.53
CA PHE A 180 7.43 -1.28 -17.82
C PHE A 180 8.51 -0.53 -17.03
N VAL A 181 8.87 -1.06 -15.87
CA VAL A 181 10.02 -0.63 -15.10
C VAL A 181 11.17 -1.61 -15.32
N ARG A 182 12.37 -1.09 -15.56
CA ARG A 182 13.60 -1.88 -15.64
C ARG A 182 14.67 -1.24 -14.78
N THR A 183 15.28 -1.98 -13.86
CA THR A 183 16.29 -1.42 -12.95
C THR A 183 17.49 -0.92 -13.74
N SER A 184 18.00 0.24 -13.34
CA SER A 184 19.26 0.78 -13.81
C SER A 184 20.17 1.03 -12.61
N ASP A 185 21.32 0.37 -12.56
CA ASP A 185 22.24 0.56 -11.45
C ASP A 185 22.90 1.95 -11.52
N PRO A 186 23.12 2.61 -10.37
CA PRO A 186 24.07 3.70 -10.28
C PRO A 186 25.47 3.25 -10.73
N GLU A 187 26.25 4.14 -11.35
CA GLU A 187 27.63 3.84 -11.75
C GLU A 187 28.44 3.21 -10.60
N GLY A 188 29.06 2.05 -10.88
CA GLY A 188 29.94 1.36 -9.93
C GLY A 188 29.26 0.29 -9.07
N VAL A 189 27.94 0.12 -9.17
CA VAL A 189 27.23 -1.03 -8.59
C VAL A 189 26.82 -1.97 -9.72
N GLN A 190 27.14 -3.26 -9.60
CA GLN A 190 26.71 -4.29 -10.57
C GLN A 190 25.75 -5.25 -9.89
N ARG A 191 24.48 -5.19 -10.26
CA ARG A 191 23.44 -6.16 -9.89
C ARG A 191 22.85 -6.79 -11.14
N ALA A 192 22.07 -7.85 -10.94
CA ALA A 192 21.22 -8.35 -12.01
C ALA A 192 20.21 -7.25 -12.38
N ILE A 193 20.05 -7.01 -13.68
CA ILE A 193 18.99 -6.14 -14.16
C ILE A 193 17.68 -6.93 -14.05
N GLU A 194 16.68 -6.28 -13.47
CA GLU A 194 15.36 -6.85 -13.22
C GLU A 194 14.31 -5.91 -13.82
N ALA A 195 13.17 -6.47 -14.22
CA ALA A 195 12.10 -5.70 -14.84
C ALA A 195 10.73 -6.20 -14.39
N GLU A 196 9.74 -5.31 -14.40
CA GLU A 196 8.35 -5.61 -14.08
C GLU A 196 7.42 -4.55 -14.70
N HIS A 197 6.11 -4.71 -14.53
CA HIS A 197 5.10 -3.70 -14.84
C HIS A 197 4.98 -2.62 -13.74
N TYR A 198 5.49 -2.90 -12.54
CA TYR A 198 5.34 -2.07 -11.35
C TYR A 198 6.53 -2.24 -10.40
N LEU A 199 6.70 -1.30 -9.49
CA LEU A 199 7.51 -1.54 -8.28
C LEU A 199 6.60 -2.13 -7.21
N PHE A 200 6.98 -3.27 -6.66
CA PHE A 200 6.34 -3.91 -5.52
C PHE A 200 7.19 -3.73 -4.27
N TYR A 201 6.52 -3.49 -3.15
CA TYR A 201 7.08 -3.61 -1.81
C TYR A 201 5.99 -4.04 -0.84
N ARG A 202 6.37 -4.49 0.35
CA ARG A 202 5.46 -4.69 1.47
C ARG A 202 6.23 -4.62 2.78
N GLY A 203 5.51 -4.49 3.89
CA GLY A 203 6.17 -4.20 5.14
C GLY A 203 5.31 -4.36 6.38
N LEU A 204 5.99 -4.35 7.52
CA LEU A 204 5.40 -4.45 8.84
C LEU A 204 5.64 -3.15 9.59
N ALA A 205 4.65 -2.67 10.34
CA ALA A 205 4.78 -1.42 11.06
C ALA A 205 4.04 -1.43 12.39
N ARG A 206 4.22 -0.32 13.11
CA ARG A 206 3.62 -0.09 14.43
C ARG A 206 3.01 1.30 14.63
N PHE A 207 2.80 2.06 13.55
CA PHE A 207 2.21 3.39 13.66
C PHE A 207 0.77 3.31 14.19
N GLY A 208 0.33 4.36 14.89
CA GLY A 208 -1.05 4.48 15.33
C GLY A 208 -1.95 4.84 14.16
N LEU A 209 -3.11 4.17 14.05
CA LEU A 209 -4.13 4.54 13.08
C LEU A 209 -4.81 5.83 13.54
N PRO A 210 -5.02 6.79 12.65
CA PRO A 210 -5.92 7.92 12.89
C PRO A 210 -7.40 7.52 12.69
N PHE A 211 -7.73 6.27 12.99
CA PHE A 211 -9.05 5.68 12.87
C PHE A 211 -9.39 4.89 14.13
N GLY A 212 -10.63 4.99 14.58
CA GLY A 212 -11.16 4.19 15.69
C GLY A 212 -12.35 3.36 15.24
N LEU A 213 -12.47 2.14 15.76
CA LEU A 213 -13.64 1.29 15.56
C LEU A 213 -14.05 0.71 16.91
N GLU A 214 -15.29 0.95 17.30
CA GLU A 214 -15.92 0.30 18.44
C GLU A 214 -17.17 -0.43 17.96
N ALA A 215 -17.34 -1.67 18.42
CA ALA A 215 -18.47 -2.52 18.04
C ALA A 215 -19.07 -3.19 19.28
N GLY A 216 -20.39 -3.07 19.43
CA GLY A 216 -21.19 -3.77 20.41
C GLY A 216 -21.54 -5.19 19.96
N THR A 217 -21.90 -6.04 20.92
CA THR A 217 -22.38 -7.41 20.65
C THR A 217 -23.78 -7.45 20.03
N ASP A 218 -24.48 -6.33 19.99
CA ASP A 218 -25.79 -6.15 19.37
C ASP A 218 -25.71 -5.81 17.87
N GLY A 219 -24.50 -5.71 17.30
CA GLY A 219 -24.30 -5.33 15.91
C GLY A 219 -24.38 -3.82 15.68
N THR A 220 -24.30 -3.01 16.74
CA THR A 220 -24.15 -1.56 16.64
C THR A 220 -22.70 -1.15 16.84
N GLY A 221 -22.33 0.03 16.35
CA GLY A 221 -20.99 0.54 16.62
C GLY A 221 -20.72 1.93 16.06
N THR A 222 -19.48 2.34 16.19
CA THR A 222 -19.01 3.65 15.71
C THR A 222 -17.64 3.50 15.05
N PHE A 223 -17.55 3.98 13.82
CA PHE A 223 -16.29 4.28 13.16
C PHE A 223 -15.94 5.76 13.42
N ARG A 224 -14.68 6.03 13.78
CA ARG A 224 -14.14 7.37 14.01
C ARG A 224 -13.04 7.65 13.00
N ASN A 225 -13.16 8.78 12.33
CA ASN A 225 -12.10 9.35 11.52
C ASN A 225 -11.43 10.49 12.30
N GLU A 226 -10.21 10.27 12.78
CA GLU A 226 -9.42 11.26 13.52
C GLU A 226 -8.46 12.03 12.61
N CYS A 227 -8.40 11.70 11.31
CA CYS A 227 -7.63 12.44 10.32
C CYS A 227 -8.13 13.87 10.16
N VAL A 228 -7.24 14.72 9.65
CA VAL A 228 -7.58 16.07 9.16
C VAL A 228 -8.25 16.05 7.78
N HIS A 229 -8.32 14.89 7.13
CA HIS A 229 -8.98 14.67 5.85
C HIS A 229 -10.19 13.75 6.02
N ALA A 230 -11.18 13.92 5.15
CA ALA A 230 -12.30 12.98 5.09
C ALA A 230 -11.83 11.63 4.52
N VAL A 231 -12.44 10.55 5.00
CA VAL A 231 -12.40 9.25 4.34
C VAL A 231 -13.49 9.26 3.27
N PRO A 232 -13.16 9.15 1.97
CA PRO A 232 -14.12 9.29 0.89
C PRO A 232 -15.15 8.15 0.85
N PHE A 233 -14.75 6.96 1.31
CA PHE A 233 -15.62 5.79 1.40
C PHE A 233 -15.22 4.91 2.59
N ALA A 234 -16.21 4.51 3.39
CA ALA A 234 -16.05 3.52 4.44
C ALA A 234 -17.22 2.54 4.41
N ALA A 235 -16.93 1.29 4.76
CA ALA A 235 -17.92 0.23 4.93
C ALA A 235 -17.56 -0.63 6.14
N VAL A 236 -18.57 -1.26 6.75
CA VAL A 236 -18.38 -2.19 7.87
C VAL A 236 -18.90 -3.55 7.45
N LEU A 237 -18.08 -4.58 7.64
CA LEU A 237 -18.41 -5.97 7.33
C LEU A 237 -18.55 -6.76 8.64
N ASP A 238 -19.67 -7.45 8.79
CA ASP A 238 -19.89 -8.47 9.83
C ASP A 238 -19.93 -9.83 9.12
N MET A 239 -18.95 -10.69 9.41
CA MET A 239 -18.78 -11.99 8.76
C MET A 239 -18.41 -13.07 9.78
N ASN A 240 -19.00 -14.25 9.62
CA ASN A 240 -18.72 -15.45 10.40
C ASN A 240 -18.87 -16.70 9.51
N ASP A 241 -18.86 -17.89 10.10
CA ASP A 241 -18.99 -19.15 9.36
C ASP A 241 -20.37 -19.34 8.69
N ASP A 242 -21.41 -18.68 9.19
CA ASP A 242 -22.77 -18.75 8.67
C ASP A 242 -23.05 -17.73 7.54
N GLY A 243 -22.04 -16.92 7.17
CA GLY A 243 -22.14 -15.91 6.11
C GLY A 243 -21.75 -14.51 6.58
N GLY A 244 -22.26 -13.48 5.90
CA GLY A 244 -21.93 -12.10 6.21
C GLY A 244 -22.95 -11.06 5.76
N ARG A 245 -22.74 -9.83 6.20
CA ARG A 245 -23.50 -8.63 5.84
C ARG A 245 -22.58 -7.42 5.91
N PHE A 246 -22.82 -6.41 5.08
CA PHE A 246 -22.08 -5.15 5.17
C PHE A 246 -23.02 -3.94 5.16
N LEU A 247 -22.51 -2.82 5.66
CA LEU A 247 -23.14 -1.50 5.55
C LEU A 247 -22.14 -0.53 4.95
N GLU A 248 -22.59 0.25 3.98
CA GLU A 248 -21.84 1.42 3.51
C GLU A 248 -22.09 2.59 4.46
N LEU A 249 -21.02 3.14 5.01
CA LEU A 249 -21.06 4.38 5.76
C LEU A 249 -20.96 5.60 4.83
N GLY A 250 -20.45 5.39 3.61
CA GLY A 250 -20.14 6.44 2.65
C GLY A 250 -18.94 7.27 3.10
N ALA A 251 -18.92 8.55 2.72
CA ALA A 251 -17.87 9.47 3.13
C ALA A 251 -17.98 9.81 4.62
N VAL A 252 -16.87 9.67 5.35
CA VAL A 252 -16.77 10.04 6.77
C VAL A 252 -15.87 11.27 6.87
N GLY A 253 -16.46 12.39 7.29
CA GLY A 253 -15.76 13.68 7.37
C GLY A 253 -14.52 13.64 8.26
N ALA A 254 -13.60 14.59 8.05
CA ALA A 254 -12.44 14.79 8.92
C ALA A 254 -12.88 15.01 10.37
N GLN A 255 -12.14 14.43 11.33
CA GLN A 255 -12.40 14.56 12.77
C GLN A 255 -13.86 14.28 13.14
N SER A 256 -14.47 13.27 12.51
CA SER A 256 -15.89 12.96 12.65
C SER A 256 -16.15 11.47 12.83
N ASN A 257 -17.39 11.12 13.20
CA ASN A 257 -17.78 9.76 13.52
C ASN A 257 -18.97 9.33 12.64
N ALA A 258 -18.97 8.07 12.24
CA ALA A 258 -20.09 7.41 11.58
C ALA A 258 -20.58 6.27 12.47
N ARG A 259 -21.88 6.28 12.81
CA ARG A 259 -22.53 5.17 13.53
C ARG A 259 -23.05 4.16 12.53
N PHE A 260 -23.04 2.90 12.92
CA PHE A 260 -23.66 1.82 12.16
C PHE A 260 -24.50 0.95 13.09
N ASP A 261 -25.51 0.34 12.48
CA ASP A 261 -26.44 -0.57 13.13
C ASP A 261 -26.86 -1.61 12.09
N PHE A 262 -26.53 -2.88 12.34
CA PHE A 262 -26.88 -3.97 11.45
C PHE A 262 -28.32 -4.48 11.64
N ASP A 263 -29.14 -3.85 12.49
CA ASP A 263 -30.56 -4.19 12.58
C ASP A 263 -31.25 -4.07 11.21
N GLY A 264 -32.02 -5.09 10.86
CA GLY A 264 -32.66 -5.22 9.55
C GLY A 264 -31.73 -5.42 8.34
N ALA A 265 -30.39 -5.41 8.51
CA ALA A 265 -29.46 -5.66 7.42
C ALA A 265 -29.53 -7.11 6.93
N HIS A 266 -29.65 -7.31 5.62
CA HIS A 266 -29.69 -8.64 5.02
C HIS A 266 -28.36 -9.37 5.23
N ARG A 267 -28.44 -10.62 5.73
CA ARG A 267 -27.30 -11.52 5.83
C ARG A 267 -27.32 -12.52 4.68
N GLU A 268 -26.24 -12.51 3.91
CA GLU A 268 -25.98 -13.48 2.84
C GLU A 268 -25.19 -14.66 3.43
N SER A 269 -25.66 -15.87 3.19
CA SER A 269 -25.02 -17.11 3.63
C SER A 269 -23.75 -17.46 2.86
N ASP A 270 -23.66 -17.06 1.60
CA ASP A 270 -22.50 -17.30 0.74
C ASP A 270 -21.44 -16.20 0.92
N ARG A 271 -20.35 -16.56 1.61
CA ARG A 271 -19.24 -15.63 1.87
C ARG A 271 -18.57 -15.10 0.59
N ALA A 272 -18.57 -15.86 -0.50
CA ALA A 272 -18.01 -15.38 -1.76
C ALA A 272 -18.89 -14.29 -2.38
N ARG A 273 -20.22 -14.42 -2.26
CA ARG A 273 -21.15 -13.40 -2.75
C ARG A 273 -21.08 -12.10 -1.96
N ILE A 274 -20.97 -12.16 -0.63
CA ILE A 274 -20.84 -10.94 0.17
C ILE A 274 -19.50 -10.23 -0.10
N ALA A 275 -18.41 -10.99 -0.26
CA ALA A 275 -17.11 -10.45 -0.62
C ALA A 275 -17.14 -9.81 -2.02
N ALA A 276 -17.73 -10.47 -3.02
CA ALA A 276 -17.89 -9.91 -4.36
C ALA A 276 -18.76 -8.63 -4.37
N ALA A 277 -19.85 -8.63 -3.60
CA ALA A 277 -20.74 -7.48 -3.49
C ALA A 277 -20.03 -6.28 -2.85
N LEU A 278 -19.37 -6.46 -1.71
CA LEU A 278 -18.58 -5.40 -1.08
C LEU A 278 -17.42 -4.95 -1.97
N GLY A 279 -16.73 -5.90 -2.61
CA GLY A 279 -15.64 -5.64 -3.54
C GLY A 279 -16.07 -4.73 -4.70
N ALA A 280 -17.25 -4.95 -5.27
CA ALA A 280 -17.81 -4.06 -6.30
C ALA A 280 -18.02 -2.62 -5.78
N ARG A 281 -18.49 -2.45 -4.54
CA ARG A 281 -18.67 -1.12 -3.92
C ARG A 281 -17.33 -0.43 -3.66
N VAL A 282 -16.34 -1.17 -3.19
CA VAL A 282 -14.97 -0.66 -3.01
C VAL A 282 -14.37 -0.27 -4.35
N PHE A 283 -14.56 -1.08 -5.39
CA PHE A 283 -14.07 -0.77 -6.74
C PHE A 283 -14.69 0.52 -7.29
N GLU A 284 -16.01 0.68 -7.22
CA GLU A 284 -16.67 1.94 -7.61
C GLU A 284 -16.13 3.14 -6.83
N ALA A 285 -15.93 3.00 -5.51
CA ALA A 285 -15.36 4.07 -4.71
C ALA A 285 -13.92 4.43 -5.11
N LEU A 286 -13.11 3.44 -5.52
CA LEU A 286 -11.75 3.69 -6.01
C LEU A 286 -11.77 4.42 -7.36
N LEU A 287 -12.69 4.07 -8.27
CA LEU A 287 -12.89 4.79 -9.54
C LEU A 287 -13.24 6.26 -9.29
N ASP A 288 -14.14 6.53 -8.34
CA ASP A 288 -14.50 7.90 -7.94
C ASP A 288 -13.31 8.67 -7.33
N GLN A 289 -12.29 7.98 -6.83
CA GLN A 289 -11.04 8.58 -6.32
C GLN A 289 -9.92 8.65 -7.36
N GLY A 290 -10.20 8.32 -8.63
CA GLY A 290 -9.22 8.41 -9.71
C GLY A 290 -8.42 7.14 -9.95
N LEU A 291 -8.92 5.96 -9.53
CA LEU A 291 -8.41 4.70 -10.09
C LEU A 291 -8.60 4.71 -11.61
N PHE A 292 -7.53 4.49 -12.35
CA PHE A 292 -7.58 4.45 -13.80
C PHE A 292 -8.35 3.20 -14.27
N GLU A 293 -9.30 3.43 -15.16
CA GLU A 293 -9.91 2.36 -15.94
C GLU A 293 -9.00 2.06 -17.12
N ASP A 294 -8.48 0.83 -17.16
CA ASP A 294 -7.75 0.28 -18.31
C ASP A 294 -8.69 -0.38 -19.33
#